data_AF-A0A6P5BWH3-F1
#
_entry.id   AF-A0A6P5BWH3-F1
#
_cell.length_a   1.000
_cell.length_b   1.000
_cell.length_c   1.000
_cell.angle_alpha   90.00
_cell.angle_beta   90.00
_cell.angle_gamma   90.00
#
_symmetry.space_group_name_H-M   'P 1'
#
loop_
_entity.id
_entity.type
_entity.pdbx_description
1 polymer ?
#
loop_
_entity_poly.entity_id
_entity_poly.type
_entity_poly.pdbx_seq_one_letter_code
_entity_poly.pdbx_strand_id
1 'polypeptide(L)'
;MCRHGGSTGLRAPSWAGRSPGENCQHLLARDVGLPLCQALVEAQDGSPDRVVELLLPIRYRLVQIGGSNAQRDVFNQLLIHAALNCSSGLHKHVARSLLMERDALKPNSPLTARLIRKAAAVHLLQ
;
A
#
# COMPACT_ATOMS: atom_id res chain seq x y z
N MET A 1 -33.75 -32.58 -44.64
CA MET A 1 -34.96 -31.84 -44.20
C MET A 1 -35.42 -32.38 -42.85
N CYS A 2 -36.03 -31.52 -42.04
CA CYS A 2 -36.49 -31.66 -40.64
C CYS A 2 -35.45 -31.29 -39.57
N ARG A 3 -35.69 -30.38 -38.62
CA ARG A 3 -36.65 -29.26 -38.42
C ARG A 3 -36.07 -28.39 -37.29
N HIS A 4 -36.38 -27.10 -37.30
CA HIS A 4 -36.03 -26.11 -36.27
C HIS A 4 -36.71 -26.43 -34.93
N GLY A 5 -36.00 -26.24 -33.81
CA GLY A 5 -36.54 -26.37 -32.46
C GLY A 5 -35.90 -25.39 -31.48
N GLY A 6 -36.52 -24.21 -31.35
CA GLY A 6 -36.63 -23.41 -30.13
C GLY A 6 -35.36 -23.00 -29.38
N SER A 7 -34.88 -21.77 -29.60
CA SER A 7 -33.96 -21.10 -28.69
C SER A 7 -34.70 -20.67 -27.42
N THR A 8 -34.85 -21.56 -26.44
CA THR A 8 -35.11 -21.14 -25.07
C THR A 8 -33.80 -20.60 -24.49
N GLY A 9 -33.62 -19.28 -24.58
CA GLY A 9 -32.56 -18.57 -23.90
C GLY A 9 -32.74 -18.70 -22.39
N LEU A 10 -32.17 -19.76 -21.81
CA LEU A 10 -31.90 -19.85 -20.39
C LEU A 10 -31.01 -18.65 -20.04
N ARG A 11 -31.57 -17.63 -19.39
CA ARG A 11 -30.77 -16.58 -18.77
C ARG A 11 -29.88 -17.24 -17.74
N ALA A 12 -28.59 -17.28 -18.03
CA ALA A 12 -27.60 -17.72 -17.07
C ALA A 12 -27.74 -16.87 -15.79
N PRO A 13 -27.76 -17.49 -14.60
CA PRO A 13 -27.90 -16.75 -13.35
C PRO A 13 -26.72 -15.79 -13.17
N SER A 14 -26.92 -14.66 -12.47
CA SER A 14 -25.96 -13.55 -12.34
C SER A 14 -24.59 -13.90 -11.74
N TRP A 15 -24.42 -15.13 -11.26
CA TRP A 15 -23.14 -15.68 -10.79
C TRP A 15 -22.33 -16.40 -11.88
N ALA A 16 -22.93 -16.74 -13.02
CA ALA A 16 -22.31 -17.52 -14.10
C ALA A 16 -21.30 -16.74 -14.96
N GLY A 17 -21.04 -15.46 -14.65
CA GLY A 17 -20.19 -14.58 -15.46
C GLY A 17 -18.88 -14.10 -14.82
N ARG A 18 -18.65 -14.33 -13.53
CA ARG A 18 -17.42 -13.85 -12.86
C ARG A 18 -16.38 -14.95 -12.79
N SER A 19 -15.30 -14.78 -13.54
CA SER A 19 -14.15 -15.68 -13.44
C SER A 19 -13.55 -15.57 -12.03
N PRO A 20 -13.10 -16.66 -11.38
CA PRO A 20 -12.51 -16.60 -10.04
C PRO A 20 -11.40 -15.54 -9.88
N GLY A 21 -10.63 -15.27 -10.95
CA GLY A 21 -9.60 -14.23 -10.97
C GLY A 21 -10.14 -12.78 -10.90
N GLU A 22 -11.35 -12.52 -11.37
CA GLU A 22 -11.98 -11.19 -11.34
C GLU A 22 -12.36 -10.79 -9.91
N ASN A 23 -12.80 -11.77 -9.10
CA ASN A 23 -13.05 -11.57 -7.67
C ASN A 23 -11.74 -11.28 -6.90
N CYS A 24 -10.64 -11.97 -7.21
CA CYS A 24 -9.35 -11.74 -6.57
C CYS A 24 -8.81 -10.33 -6.86
N GLN A 25 -8.90 -9.87 -8.11
CA GLN A 25 -8.46 -8.52 -8.48
C GLN A 25 -9.31 -7.44 -7.82
N HIS A 26 -10.63 -7.64 -7.74
CA HIS A 26 -11.52 -6.71 -7.06
C HIS A 26 -11.21 -6.60 -5.55
N LEU A 27 -11.00 -7.74 -4.88
CA LEU A 27 -10.62 -7.75 -3.47
C LEU A 27 -9.25 -7.12 -3.23
N LEU A 28 -8.27 -7.39 -4.09
CA LEU A 28 -6.95 -6.78 -4.00
C LEU A 28 -7.01 -5.26 -4.21
N ALA A 29 -7.75 -4.80 -5.22
CA ALA A 29 -7.96 -3.39 -5.46
C ALA A 29 -8.63 -2.72 -4.26
N ARG A 30 -9.66 -3.35 -3.67
CA ARG A 30 -10.35 -2.82 -2.49
C ARG A 30 -9.45 -2.79 -1.24
N ASP A 31 -8.72 -3.86 -0.97
CA ASP A 31 -8.03 -4.05 0.31
C ASP A 31 -6.60 -3.50 0.33
N VAL A 32 -5.98 -3.26 -0.83
CA VAL A 32 -4.59 -2.79 -0.95
C VAL A 32 -4.51 -1.58 -1.88
N GLY A 33 -5.12 -1.66 -3.07
CA GLY A 33 -5.06 -0.58 -4.06
C GLY A 33 -5.71 0.72 -3.59
N LEU A 34 -6.92 0.65 -3.06
CA LEU A 34 -7.68 1.80 -2.60
C LEU A 34 -7.00 2.50 -1.41
N PRO A 35 -6.59 1.81 -0.32
CA PRO A 35 -5.85 2.47 0.76
C PRO A 35 -4.52 3.05 0.31
N LEU A 36 -3.82 2.41 -0.64
CA LEU A 36 -2.61 2.97 -1.23
C LEU A 36 -2.89 4.29 -1.96
N CYS A 37 -3.90 4.32 -2.84
CA CYS A 37 -4.27 5.54 -3.56
C CYS A 37 -4.72 6.65 -2.60
N GLN A 38 -5.53 6.32 -1.59
CA GLN A 38 -5.95 7.27 -0.56
C GLN A 38 -4.75 7.84 0.20
N ALA A 39 -3.78 7.00 0.59
CA ALA A 39 -2.59 7.47 1.26
C ALA A 39 -1.75 8.42 0.40
N LEU A 40 -1.73 8.26 -0.92
CA LEU A 40 -1.05 9.19 -1.82
C LEU A 40 -1.74 10.56 -1.87
N VAL A 41 -3.08 10.58 -1.82
CA VAL A 41 -3.87 11.82 -1.73
C VAL A 41 -3.62 12.50 -0.38
N GLU A 42 -3.73 11.77 0.73
CA GLU A 42 -3.46 12.31 2.07
C GLU A 42 -2.01 12.82 2.22
N ALA A 43 -1.05 12.20 1.53
CA ALA A 43 0.33 12.68 1.50
C ALA A 43 0.47 14.00 0.74
N GLN A 44 -0.30 14.20 -0.32
CA GLN A 44 -0.37 15.46 -1.07
C GLN A 44 -1.05 16.56 -0.24
N ASP A 45 -2.09 16.22 0.51
CA ASP A 45 -2.88 17.16 1.32
C ASP A 45 -2.20 17.53 2.65
N GLY A 46 -1.11 16.84 3.02
CA GLY A 46 -0.32 17.15 4.21
C GLY A 46 -0.85 16.50 5.50
N SER A 47 -1.48 15.33 5.40
CA SER A 47 -2.06 14.56 6.52
C SER A 47 -1.19 13.35 6.90
N PRO A 48 -0.01 13.52 7.53
CA PRO A 48 0.94 12.42 7.77
C PRO A 48 0.36 11.29 8.62
N ASP A 49 -0.48 11.61 9.62
CA ASP A 49 -1.12 10.60 10.48
C ASP A 49 -2.03 9.68 9.66
N ARG A 50 -2.81 10.22 8.71
CA ARG A 50 -3.67 9.44 7.82
C ARG A 50 -2.88 8.57 6.85
N VAL A 51 -1.76 9.07 6.34
CA VAL A 51 -0.85 8.27 5.49
C VAL A 51 -0.35 7.04 6.25
N VAL A 52 0.03 7.19 7.53
CA VAL A 52 0.48 6.06 8.36
C VAL A 52 -0.66 5.09 8.61
N GLU A 53 -1.84 5.57 9.00
CA GLU A 53 -3.04 4.74 9.24
C GLU A 53 -3.41 3.89 8.03
N LEU A 54 -3.27 4.44 6.82
CA LEU A 54 -3.63 3.75 5.57
C LEU A 54 -2.54 2.81 5.06
N LEU A 55 -1.26 3.20 5.12
CA LEU A 55 -0.16 2.41 4.56
C LEU A 55 0.37 1.34 5.49
N LEU A 56 0.44 1.61 6.80
CA LEU A 56 1.06 0.69 7.75
C LEU A 56 0.38 -0.71 7.74
N PRO A 57 -0.95 -0.84 7.68
CA PRO A 57 -1.62 -2.14 7.65
C PRO A 57 -1.38 -2.93 6.35
N ILE A 58 -1.10 -2.25 5.23
CA ILE A 58 -0.97 -2.90 3.92
C ILE A 58 0.48 -3.08 3.46
N ARG A 59 1.48 -2.57 4.20
CA ARG A 59 2.88 -2.47 3.75
C ARG A 59 3.49 -3.78 3.24
N TYR A 60 3.14 -4.91 3.86
CA TYR A 60 3.63 -6.24 3.44
C TYR A 60 2.82 -6.84 2.29
N ARG A 61 1.60 -6.34 2.06
CA ARG A 61 0.72 -6.74 0.97
C ARG A 61 0.98 -5.98 -0.33
N LEU A 62 1.78 -4.91 -0.30
CA LEU A 62 2.14 -4.14 -1.50
C LEU A 62 2.89 -4.96 -2.57
N VAL A 63 3.40 -6.16 -2.26
CA VAL A 63 3.91 -7.07 -3.31
C VAL A 63 2.79 -7.62 -4.20
N GLN A 64 1.56 -7.72 -3.68
CA GLN A 64 0.43 -8.32 -4.38
C GLN A 64 -0.06 -7.47 -5.55
N ILE A 65 0.11 -6.15 -5.50
CA ILE A 65 -0.23 -5.23 -6.60
C ILE A 65 0.79 -5.25 -7.74
N GLY A 66 1.91 -5.99 -7.60
CA GLY A 66 2.99 -6.06 -8.56
C GLY A 66 4.00 -4.92 -8.43
N GLY A 67 4.59 -4.51 -9.56
CA GLY A 67 5.60 -3.45 -9.61
C GLY A 67 7.01 -3.90 -9.19
N SER A 68 8.01 -3.11 -9.61
CA SER A 68 9.41 -3.41 -9.32
C SER A 68 9.75 -3.18 -7.85
N ASN A 69 10.86 -3.77 -7.39
CA ASN A 69 11.37 -3.51 -6.04
C ASN A 69 11.64 -2.02 -5.80
N ALA A 70 12.09 -1.29 -6.83
CA ALA A 70 12.32 0.15 -6.74
C ALA A 70 11.02 0.94 -6.58
N GLN A 71 9.95 0.56 -7.29
CA GLN A 71 8.64 1.21 -7.17
C GLN A 71 8.04 0.98 -5.78
N ARG A 72 8.03 -0.27 -5.30
CA ARG A 72 7.52 -0.61 -3.96
C ARG A 72 8.35 0.04 -2.84
N ASP A 73 9.63 0.28 -3.09
CA ASP A 73 10.48 1.00 -2.13
C ASP A 73 10.07 2.46 -1.92
N VAL A 74 9.46 3.10 -2.92
CA VAL A 74 8.94 4.46 -2.79
C VAL A 74 7.82 4.50 -1.74
N PHE A 75 6.94 3.51 -1.72
CA PHE A 75 5.87 3.43 -0.72
C PHE A 75 6.40 3.22 0.70
N ASN A 76 7.44 2.40 0.86
CA ASN A 76 8.11 2.25 2.16
C ASN A 76 8.78 3.57 2.61
N GLN A 77 9.43 4.29 1.70
CA GLN A 77 10.00 5.60 2.01
C GLN A 77 8.94 6.64 2.35
N LEU A 78 7.79 6.63 1.67
CA LEU A 78 6.65 7.48 1.97
C LEU A 78 6.10 7.19 3.37
N LEU A 79 5.90 5.92 3.73
CA LEU A 79 5.43 5.53 5.06
C LEU A 79 6.40 5.99 6.16
N ILE A 80 7.71 5.78 5.98
CA ILE A 80 8.72 6.29 6.94
C ILE A 80 8.64 7.81 7.04
N HIS A 81 8.59 8.50 5.89
CA HIS A 81 8.51 9.95 5.86
C HIS A 81 7.26 10.46 6.60
N ALA A 82 6.09 9.89 6.34
CA ALA A 82 4.86 10.25 7.02
C ALA A 82 4.97 10.03 8.53
N ALA A 83 5.45 8.87 8.97
CA ALA A 83 5.64 8.55 10.38
C ALA A 83 6.58 9.54 11.09
N LEU A 84 7.65 10.01 10.41
CA LEU A 84 8.57 11.03 10.93
C LEU A 84 7.92 12.42 11.10
N ASN A 85 6.87 12.73 10.33
CA ASN A 85 6.18 14.03 10.39
C ASN A 85 4.88 13.98 11.21
N CYS A 86 4.52 12.83 11.79
CA CYS A 86 3.35 12.71 12.65
C CYS A 86 3.54 13.47 13.96
N SER A 87 2.45 14.03 14.48
CA SER A 87 2.45 14.74 15.76
C SER A 87 2.33 13.80 16.96
N SER A 88 1.75 12.61 16.77
CA SER A 88 1.47 11.64 17.85
C SER A 88 2.72 10.90 18.32
N GLY A 89 2.84 10.66 19.63
CA GLY A 89 3.94 9.88 20.22
C GLY A 89 3.97 8.41 19.77
N LEU A 90 2.81 7.81 19.47
CA LEU A 90 2.72 6.44 18.96
C LEU A 90 3.42 6.31 17.59
N HIS A 91 3.21 7.28 16.70
CA HIS A 91 3.80 7.27 15.36
C HIS A 91 5.32 7.49 15.38
N LYS A 92 5.87 8.12 16.43
CA LYS A 92 7.32 8.26 16.64
C LYS A 92 8.03 6.90 16.79
N HIS A 93 7.44 5.98 17.55
CA HIS A 93 7.98 4.62 17.71
C HIS A 93 7.90 3.80 16.41
N VAL A 94 6.80 3.98 15.67
CA VAL A 94 6.64 3.39 14.33
C VAL A 94 7.72 3.88 13.39
N ALA A 95 7.97 5.20 13.34
CA ALA A 95 9.00 5.79 12.50
C ALA A 95 10.40 5.22 12.78
N ARG A 96 10.78 5.13 14.07
CA ARG A 96 12.06 4.54 14.49
C ARG A 96 12.17 3.08 14.06
N SER A 97 11.13 2.29 14.29
CA SER A 97 11.11 0.86 13.94
C SER A 97 11.27 0.64 12.43
N LEU A 98 10.50 1.38 11.62
CA LEU A 98 10.57 1.29 10.16
C LEU A 98 11.93 1.71 9.61
N LEU A 99 12.56 2.72 10.22
CA LEU A 99 13.86 3.20 9.81
C LEU A 99 14.96 2.19 10.10
N MET A 100 14.93 1.55 11.28
CA MET A 100 15.87 0.48 11.63
C MET A 100 15.68 -0.76 10.75
N GLU A 101 14.43 -1.16 10.48
CA GLU A 101 14.11 -2.23 9.54
C GLU A 101 14.70 -1.93 8.15
N ARG A 102 14.54 -0.70 7.67
CA ARG A 102 15.09 -0.28 6.39
C ARG A 102 16.62 -0.28 6.36
N ASP A 103 17.27 0.20 7.42
CA ASP A 103 18.73 0.25 7.49
C ASP A 103 19.33 -1.17 7.46
N ALA A 104 18.71 -2.11 8.18
CA ALA A 104 19.08 -3.51 8.15
C ALA A 104 18.87 -4.16 6.76
N LEU A 105 17.76 -3.85 6.07
CA LEU A 105 17.46 -4.40 4.75
C LEU A 105 18.26 -3.76 3.61
N LYS A 106 18.71 -2.52 3.78
CA LYS A 106 19.41 -1.72 2.78
C LYS A 106 20.60 -0.98 3.40
N PRO A 107 21.63 -1.72 3.85
CA PRO A 107 22.81 -1.12 4.44
C PRO A 107 23.47 -0.16 3.45
N ASN A 108 24.03 0.94 3.96
CA ASN A 108 24.72 1.98 3.18
C ASN A 108 23.83 2.71 2.14
N SER A 109 22.51 2.64 2.24
CA SER A 109 21.63 3.37 1.31
C SER A 109 21.68 4.89 1.56
N PRO A 110 22.01 5.72 0.56
CA PRO A 110 22.00 7.18 0.71
C PRO A 110 20.61 7.72 1.06
N LEU A 111 19.55 7.05 0.61
CA LEU A 111 18.17 7.41 0.92
C LEU A 111 17.84 7.11 2.38
N THR A 112 18.30 5.99 2.92
CA THR A 112 18.17 5.68 4.36
C THR A 112 18.94 6.68 5.21
N ALA A 113 20.18 7.01 4.82
CA ALA A 113 20.98 8.03 5.51
C ALA A 113 20.28 9.40 5.52
N ARG A 114 19.60 9.78 4.43
CA ARG A 114 18.79 11.01 4.37
C ARG A 114 17.61 10.97 5.34
N LEU A 115 16.92 9.84 5.46
CA LEU A 115 15.81 9.66 6.40
C LEU A 115 16.30 9.67 7.86
N ILE A 116 17.45 9.07 8.17
CA ILE A 116 18.10 9.13 9.49
C ILE A 116 18.40 10.57 9.88
N ARG A 117 19.00 11.37 8.99
CA ARG A 117 19.24 12.79 9.26
C ARG A 117 17.94 13.54 9.54
N LYS A 118 16.87 13.25 8.79
CA LYS A 118 15.56 13.85 9.05
C LYS A 118 15.02 13.45 10.44
N ALA A 119 15.14 12.18 10.82
CA ALA A 119 14.74 11.68 12.13
C ALA A 119 15.51 12.31 13.30
N ALA A 120 16.82 12.53 13.12
CA ALA A 120 17.65 13.23 14.11
C ALA A 120 17.18 14.69 14.30
N ALA A 121 16.85 15.39 13.22
CA ALA A 121 16.39 16.78 13.27
C ALA A 121 15.05 16.97 14.02
N VAL A 122 14.23 15.92 14.09
CA VAL A 122 12.96 15.92 14.85
C VAL A 122 13.07 15.24 16.22
N HIS A 123 14.29 15.06 16.73
CA HIS A 123 14.60 14.47 18.04
C HIS A 123 14.06 13.04 18.26
N LEU A 124 13.93 12.23 17.20
CA LEU A 124 13.41 10.85 17.29
C LEU A 124 14.46 9.78 17.61
N LEU A 125 15.75 10.15 17.54
CA LEU A 125 16.88 9.25 17.75
C LEU A 125 17.65 9.53 19.05
N GLN A 126 17.07 10.32 19.95
CA GLN A 126 17.55 10.46 21.33
C GLN A 126 17.14 9.25 22.18
#